data_AF-A0A5S9M7E5-F1
#
_entry.id   AF-A0A5S9M7E5-F1
#
_cell.length_a   1.000
_cell.length_b   1.000
_cell.length_c   1.000
_cell.angle_alpha   90.00
_cell.angle_beta   90.00
_cell.angle_gamma   90.00
#
_symmetry.space_group_name_H-M   'P 1'
#
loop_
_entity.id
_entity.type
_entity.pdbx_description
1 polymer ?
#
loop_
_entity_poly.entity_id
_entity_poly.type
_entity_poly.pdbx_seq_one_letter_code
_entity_poly.pdbx_strand_id
1 'polypeptide(L)' 'MSARQIIDEDITAYDYIIAMDAENVGALRSIAGYGKHHFIGRLLDFVEDDDRDDVPDPYYTGNFEEVHDLIEKGIDRF' A
#
# COMPACT_ATOMS: atom_id res chain seq x y z
N MET A 1 0.75 -12.19 -15.39
CA MET A 1 0.41 -10.91 -14.75
C MET A 1 1.45 -9.89 -15.19
N SER A 2 1.05 -8.65 -15.46
CA SER A 2 1.95 -7.57 -15.89
C SER A 2 1.78 -6.38 -14.97
N ALA A 3 2.89 -5.77 -14.55
CA ALA A 3 2.84 -4.51 -13.82
C ALA A 3 2.19 -3.42 -14.70
N ARG A 4 1.42 -2.53 -14.06
CA ARG A 4 0.81 -1.35 -14.68
C ARG A 4 1.05 -0.15 -13.77
N GLN A 5 1.30 1.01 -14.35
CA GLN A 5 1.39 2.26 -13.61
C GLN A 5 -0.01 2.78 -13.24
N ILE A 6 -0.13 3.32 -12.03
CA ILE A 6 -1.38 3.95 -11.56
C ILE A 6 -1.67 5.24 -12.33
N ILE A 7 -2.95 5.49 -12.57
CA ILE A 7 -3.46 6.70 -13.25
C ILE A 7 -4.50 7.40 -12.38
N ASP A 8 -4.78 8.67 -12.66
CA ASP A 8 -5.70 9.50 -11.88
C ASP A 8 -7.10 8.87 -11.76
N GLU A 9 -7.58 8.19 -12.81
CA GLU A 9 -8.87 7.51 -12.80
C GLU A 9 -8.95 6.41 -11.72
N ASP A 10 -7.84 5.70 -11.48
CA ASP A 10 -7.78 4.65 -10.45
C ASP A 10 -8.08 5.21 -9.06
N ILE A 11 -7.69 6.46 -8.79
CA ILE A 11 -7.89 7.12 -7.49
C ILE A 11 -9.37 7.24 -7.11
N THR A 12 -10.24 7.33 -8.11
CA THR A 12 -11.69 7.48 -7.92
C THR A 12 -12.47 6.21 -8.27
N ALA A 13 -11.85 5.26 -8.97
CA ALA A 13 -12.49 4.02 -9.38
C ALA A 13 -12.55 2.96 -8.26
N TYR A 14 -11.66 3.04 -7.28
CA TYR A 14 -11.55 2.08 -6.18
C TYR A 14 -11.89 2.70 -4.83
N ASP A 15 -12.61 1.97 -3.98
CA ASP A 15 -12.96 2.40 -2.62
C ASP A 15 -11.75 2.37 -1.66
N TYR A 16 -10.81 1.47 -1.93
CA TYR A 16 -9.61 1.27 -1.11
C TYR A 16 -8.39 1.16 -2.02
N ILE A 17 -7.39 2.00 -1.75
CA ILE A 17 -6.09 1.96 -2.40
C ILE A 17 -5.06 1.72 -1.31
N ILE A 18 -4.47 0.54 -1.34
CA ILE A 18 -3.58 0.06 -0.29
C ILE A 18 -2.14 0.10 -0.79
N ALA A 19 -1.35 0.95 -0.15
CA ALA A 19 0.07 1.09 -0.39
C ALA A 19 0.88 0.16 0.53
N MET A 20 2.09 -0.21 0.10
CA MET A 20 2.99 -1.05 0.89
C MET A 20 3.81 -0.25 1.89
N ASP A 21 4.10 1.02 1.57
CA ASP A 21 4.94 1.91 2.39
C ASP A 21 4.41 3.37 2.35
N ALA A 22 5.01 4.23 3.18
CA ALA A 22 4.68 5.65 3.24
C ALA A 22 5.03 6.43 1.96
N GLU A 23 6.07 6.05 1.21
CA GLU A 23 6.45 6.73 -0.04
C GLU A 23 5.39 6.54 -1.11
N ASN A 24 4.82 5.33 -1.19
CA ASN A 24 3.73 4.94 -2.07
C ASN A 24 2.47 5.74 -1.71
N VAL A 25 2.14 5.86 -0.41
CA VAL A 25 1.03 6.73 0.04
C VAL A 25 1.26 8.18 -0.37
N GLY A 26 2.47 8.70 -0.21
CA GLY A 26 2.84 10.05 -0.63
C GLY A 26 2.64 10.28 -2.12
N ALA A 27 3.09 9.33 -2.96
CA ALA A 27 2.89 9.37 -4.40
C ALA A 27 1.40 9.33 -4.78
N LEU A 28 0.62 8.43 -4.18
CA LEU A 28 -0.83 8.33 -4.39
C LEU A 28 -1.56 9.62 -4.00
N ARG A 29 -1.20 10.23 -2.86
CA ARG A 29 -1.77 11.50 -2.41
C ARG A 29 -1.40 12.66 -3.31
N SER A 30 -0.20 12.65 -3.87
CA SER A 30 0.23 13.64 -4.87
C SER A 30 -0.62 13.55 -6.14
N ILE A 31 -0.92 12.33 -6.59
CA ILE A 31 -1.79 12.07 -7.75
C ILE A 31 -3.24 12.45 -7.44
N ALA A 32 -3.75 12.09 -6.25
CA ALA A 32 -5.11 12.42 -5.82
C ALA A 32 -5.35 13.94 -5.70
N GLY A 33 -4.30 14.70 -5.38
CA GLY A 33 -4.37 16.14 -5.18
C GLY A 33 -5.41 16.54 -4.13
N TYR A 34 -6.16 17.61 -4.41
CA TYR A 34 -7.29 18.06 -3.57
C TYR A 34 -8.63 17.43 -3.98
N GLY A 35 -8.62 16.45 -4.90
CA GLY A 35 -9.81 15.76 -5.35
C GLY A 35 -10.42 14.90 -4.24
N LYS A 36 -11.73 14.64 -4.32
CA LYS A 36 -12.37 13.60 -3.49
C LYS A 36 -11.85 12.25 -3.94
N HIS A 37 -11.06 11.63 -3.09
CA HIS A 37 -10.60 10.25 -3.22
C HIS A 37 -11.25 9.41 -2.12
N HIS A 38 -11.33 8.10 -2.37
CA HIS A 38 -11.72 7.15 -1.35
C HIS A 38 -10.52 6.85 -0.42
N PHE A 39 -10.51 5.72 0.27
CA PHE A 39 -9.48 5.44 1.27
C PHE A 39 -8.11 5.22 0.62
N ILE A 40 -7.09 5.93 1.11
CA ILE A 40 -5.68 5.73 0.77
C ILE A 40 -4.90 5.56 2.07
N GLY A 41 -4.34 4.37 2.28
CA GLY A 41 -3.60 4.00 3.49
C GLY A 41 -2.61 2.86 3.21
N ARG A 42 -1.83 2.50 4.23
CA ARG A 42 -0.87 1.40 4.12
C ARG A 42 -1.53 0.08 4.50
N LEU A 43 -1.00 -1.02 3.99
CA LEU A 43 -1.49 -2.35 4.35
C LEU A 43 -1.34 -2.63 5.85
N LEU A 44 -0.21 -2.23 6.43
CA LEU A 44 0.07 -2.48 7.85
C LEU A 44 -0.69 -1.54 8.80
N ASP A 45 -1.35 -0.48 8.30
CA ASP A 45 -2.22 0.38 9.12
C ASP A 45 -3.41 -0.42 9.70
N PHE A 46 -3.75 -1.57 9.11
CA PHE A 46 -4.81 -2.48 9.56
C PHE A 46 -4.33 -3.49 10.62
N VAL A 47 -3.02 -3.56 10.87
CA VAL A 47 -2.41 -4.51 11.81
C VAL A 47 -2.11 -3.78 13.12
N GLU A 48 -3.11 -3.70 14.02
CA GLU A 48 -2.97 -3.00 15.31
C GLU A 48 -1.91 -3.61 16.25
N ASP A 49 -1.52 -4.87 16.02
CA ASP A 49 -0.57 -5.65 16.84
C ASP A 49 0.85 -5.72 16.22
N ASP A 50 1.23 -4.79 15.34
CA ASP A 50 2.58 -4.71 14.78
C ASP A 50 3.10 -3.27 14.85
N ASP A 51 4.32 -3.08 15.35
CA ASP A 51 4.98 -1.78 15.38
C ASP A 51 5.53 -1.38 13.99
N ARG A 52 5.44 -2.29 13.01
CA ARG A 52 5.90 -2.03 11.64
C ARG A 52 4.84 -1.28 10.85
N ASP A 53 5.28 -0.12 10.38
CA ASP A 53 4.50 0.83 9.62
C ASP A 53 4.53 0.55 8.10
N ASP A 54 5.63 0.01 7.60
CA ASP A 54 5.90 -0.17 6.17
C ASP A 54 6.31 -1.61 5.86
N VAL A 55 5.84 -2.14 4.72
CA VAL A 55 6.32 -3.41 4.15
C VAL A 55 7.64 -3.10 3.42
N PRO A 56 8.76 -3.73 3.79
CA PRO A 56 10.06 -3.45 3.18
C PRO A 56 10.09 -3.92 1.72
N ASP A 57 10.79 -3.19 0.85
CA ASP A 57 10.92 -3.59 -0.56
C ASP A 57 11.89 -4.80 -0.69
N PRO A 58 11.41 -5.97 -1.15
CA PRO A 58 12.25 -7.16 -1.28
C PRO A 58 13.31 -7.02 -2.39
N TYR A 59 13.13 -6.08 -3.32
CA TYR A 59 14.10 -5.82 -4.38
C TYR A 59 15.44 -5.32 -3.82
N TYR A 60 15.40 -4.55 -2.73
CA TYR A 60 16.59 -3.99 -2.09
C TYR A 60 17.10 -4.86 -0.93
N THR A 61 16.20 -5.48 -0.17
CA THR A 61 16.57 -6.30 1.00
C THR A 61 16.93 -7.74 0.63
N GLY A 62 16.39 -8.26 -0.47
CA GLY A 62 16.48 -9.66 -0.86
C GLY A 62 15.61 -10.60 -0.02
N ASN A 63 14.84 -10.08 0.94
CA ASN A 63 14.05 -10.90 1.86
C ASN A 63 12.58 -10.99 1.42
N PHE A 64 12.30 -11.89 0.49
CA PHE A 64 10.94 -12.10 -0.02
C PHE A 64 10.02 -12.83 0.98
N GLU A 65 10.58 -13.65 1.88
CA GLU A 65 9.79 -14.39 2.87
C GLU A 65 9.16 -13.43 3.90
N GLU A 66 9.94 -12.49 4.43
CA GLU A 66 9.42 -11.50 5.38
C GLU A 66 8.32 -10.62 4.77
N VAL A 67 8.51 -10.21 3.51
CA VAL A 67 7.52 -9.40 2.79
C VAL A 67 6.23 -10.19 2.57
N HIS A 68 6.33 -11.46 2.22
CA HIS A 68 5.18 -12.34 2.09
C HIS A 68 4.42 -12.46 3.41
N ASP A 69 5.11 -12.75 4.51
CA ASP A 69 4.50 -12.89 5.83
C ASP A 69 3.79 -11.60 6.28
N LEU A 70 4.38 -10.43 5.98
CA LEU A 70 3.76 -9.14 6.27
C LEU A 70 2.52 -8.88 5.42
N ILE A 71 2.55 -9.24 4.14
CA ILE A 71 1.41 -9.09 3.25
C ILE A 71 0.26 -9.99 3.71
N GLU A 72 0.53 -11.26 4.03
CA GLU A 72 -0.48 -12.18 4.54
C GLU A 72 -1.09 -11.67 5.86
N LYS A 73 -0.24 -11.23 6.81
CA LYS A 73 -0.70 -10.66 8.08
C LYS A 73 -1.59 -9.43 7.87
N GLY A 74 -1.23 -8.57 6.93
CA GLY A 74 -2.00 -7.39 6.57
C GLY A 74 -3.37 -7.73 5.97
N ILE A 75 -3.41 -8.69 5.04
CA ILE A 75 -4.65 -9.13 4.39
C ILE A 75 -5.60 -9.78 5.41
N ASP A 76 -5.10 -10.58 6.34
CA ASP A 76 -5.92 -11.24 7.37
C ASP A 76 -6.57 -10.26 8.35
N ARG A 77 -6.04 -9.03 8.47
CA ARG A 77 -6.53 -7.99 9.39
C ARG A 77 -7.24 -6.83 8.69
N PHE A 78 -7.25 -6.81 7.36
CA PHE A 78 -7.96 -5.84 6.53
C PHE A 78 -9.48 -6.11 6.51
#